data_AF-A0A9X3F181-F1
#
_entry.id   AF-A0A9X3F181-F1
#
_cell.length_a   1.000
_cell.length_b   1.000
_cell.length_c   1.000
_cell.angle_alpha   90.00
_cell.angle_beta   90.00
_cell.angle_gamma   90.00
#
_symmetry.space_group_name_H-M   'P 1'
#
loop_
_entity.id
_entity.type
_entity.pdbx_description
1 polymer ?
#
loop_
_entity_poly.entity_id
_entity_poly.type
_entity_poly.pdbx_seq_one_letter_code
_entity_poly.pdbx_strand_id
1 'polypeptide(L)' 'MATMTELGIKGAIQDILITLDDQIHLIRPLRRGENLFLYLAIDKVKGNLGLARHRLQKLESELVV' A
#
# COMPACT_ATOMS: atom_id res chain seq x y z
N MET A 1 -0.21 -13.55 -7.65
CA MET A 1 0.65 -12.77 -8.57
C MET A 1 0.61 -13.25 -10.02
N ALA A 2 -0.29 -14.18 -10.40
CA ALA A 2 -0.33 -14.75 -11.75
C ALA A 2 -0.43 -13.70 -12.87
N THR A 3 -1.26 -12.65 -12.69
CA THR A 3 -1.39 -11.55 -13.66
C THR A 3 -0.10 -10.77 -13.86
N MET A 4 0.70 -10.52 -12.81
CA MET A 4 2.00 -9.84 -12.97
C MET A 4 2.98 -10.70 -13.77
N THR A 5 2.96 -12.02 -13.55
CA THR A 5 3.76 -12.97 -14.32
C THR A 5 3.35 -12.99 -15.79
N GLU A 6 2.05 -13.01 -16.07
CA GLU A 6 1.49 -12.96 -17.43
C GLU A 6 1.86 -11.66 -18.16
N LEU A 7 1.84 -10.53 -17.45
CA LEU A 7 2.27 -9.22 -17.98
C LEU A 7 3.80 -9.04 -18.03
N GLY A 8 4.59 -10.04 -17.60
CA GLY A 8 6.06 -9.96 -17.58
C GLY A 8 6.63 -8.94 -16.59
N ILE A 9 5.84 -8.47 -15.62
CA ILE A 9 6.25 -7.47 -14.63
C ILE A 9 7.13 -8.14 -13.57
N LYS A 10 8.36 -7.65 -13.45
CA LYS A 10 9.33 -8.12 -12.46
C LYS A 10 9.22 -7.30 -11.18
N GLY A 11 9.45 -7.95 -10.04
CA GLY A 11 9.44 -7.31 -8.71
C GLY A 11 8.13 -7.54 -7.95
N ALA A 12 8.03 -6.88 -6.79
CA ALA A 12 6.89 -6.98 -5.90
C ALA A 12 6.08 -5.68 -5.88
N ILE A 13 4.79 -5.79 -5.62
CA ILE A 13 3.91 -4.65 -5.37
C ILE A 13 4.40 -3.95 -4.09
N GLN A 14 4.73 -2.66 -4.20
CA GLN A 14 5.05 -1.86 -3.02
C GLN A 14 3.79 -1.26 -2.41
N ASP A 15 3.02 -0.54 -3.24
CA ASP A 15 1.80 0.15 -2.84
C ASP A 15 0.78 0.02 -3.99
N ILE A 16 -0.51 -0.08 -3.66
CA ILE A 16 -1.64 0.05 -4.59
C ILE A 16 -2.41 1.29 -4.16
N LEU A 17 -2.61 2.22 -5.09
CA LEU A 17 -3.35 3.45 -4.87
C LEU A 17 -4.67 3.41 -5.66
N ILE A 18 -5.79 3.68 -4.99
CA ILE A 18 -7.09 3.86 -5.63
C ILE A 18 -7.58 5.26 -5.28
N THR A 19 -7.84 6.07 -6.30
CA THR A 19 -8.32 7.44 -6.12
C THR A 19 -9.82 7.47 -6.38
N LEU A 20 -10.58 7.92 -5.39
CA LEU A 20 -12.01 8.23 -5.51
C LEU A 20 -12.20 9.75 -5.62
N ASP A 21 -13.46 10.18 -5.65
CA ASP A 21 -13.79 11.60 -5.77
C ASP A 21 -13.33 12.39 -4.55
N ASP A 22 -13.56 11.86 -3.34
CA ASP A 22 -13.28 12.49 -2.04
C ASP A 22 -12.14 11.81 -1.28
N GLN A 23 -11.70 10.63 -1.70
CA GLN A 23 -10.76 9.80 -0.96
C GLN A 23 -9.60 9.29 -1.81
N ILE A 24 -8.51 8.99 -1.12
CA ILE A 24 -7.39 8.22 -1.66
C ILE A 24 -7.24 6.99 -0.76
N HIS A 25 -7.29 5.81 -1.37
CA HIS A 25 -7.09 4.53 -0.70
C HIS A 25 -5.70 4.01 -1.02
N LEU A 26 -4.99 3.58 0.00
CA LEU A 26 -3.63 3.05 -0.08
C LEU A 26 -3.62 1.65 0.54
N ILE A 27 -3.26 0.67 -0.27
CA ILE A 27 -3.06 -0.73 0.15
C ILE A 27 -1.57 -1.05 0.04
N ARG A 28 -0.97 -1.53 1.12
CA ARG A 28 0.44 -1.92 1.18
C ARG A 28 0.57 -3.39 1.61
N PRO A 29 0.91 -4.31 0.70
CA PRO A 29 1.20 -5.69 1.07
C PRO A 29 2.39 -5.75 2.05
N LEU A 30 2.26 -6.51 3.13
CA LEU A 30 3.35 -6.71 4.06
C LEU A 30 4.33 -7.76 3.51
N ARG A 31 5.63 -7.48 3.62
CA ARG A 31 6.66 -8.46 3.22
C ARG A 31 6.82 -9.61 4.21
N ARG A 32 6.43 -9.41 5.47
CA ARG A 32 6.72 -10.31 6.61
C ARG A 32 5.54 -11.16 7.11
N GLY A 33 4.42 -11.21 6.39
CA GLY A 33 3.31 -12.10 6.73
C GLY A 33 2.61 -12.50 5.44
N GLU A 34 2.58 -13.80 5.14
CA GLU A 34 1.90 -14.28 3.95
C GLU A 34 0.43 -13.84 3.99
N ASN A 35 -0.02 -13.16 2.94
CA ASN A 35 -1.39 -12.65 2.75
C ASN A 35 -1.86 -11.52 3.68
N LEU A 36 -0.96 -10.77 4.32
CA LEU A 36 -1.32 -9.56 5.08
C LEU A 36 -1.03 -8.27 4.30
N PHE A 37 -1.85 -7.24 4.54
CA PHE A 37 -1.66 -5.91 4.00
C PHE A 37 -2.14 -4.83 4.98
N LEU A 38 -1.56 -3.64 4.88
CA LEU A 38 -2.07 -2.43 5.52
C LEU A 38 -3.03 -1.73 4.56
N TYR A 39 -4.15 -1.25 5.07
CA TYR A 39 -5.13 -0.47 4.32
C TYR A 39 -5.38 0.86 5.01
N LEU A 40 -5.35 1.93 4.22
CA LEU A 40 -5.58 3.29 4.69
C LEU A 40 -6.43 4.05 3.68
N ALA A 41 -7.53 4.63 4.15
CA ALA A 41 -8.31 5.62 3.40
C ALA A 41 -8.04 7.01 3.99
N ILE A 42 -7.66 7.96 3.13
CA ILE A 42 -7.45 9.36 3.51
C ILE A 42 -8.36 10.27 2.68
N ASP A 43 -8.79 11.36 3.29
CA ASP A 43 -9.45 12.46 2.58
C ASP A 43 -8.50 13.02 1.50
N LYS A 44 -8.97 13.18 0.27
CA LYS A 44 -8.16 13.57 -0.88
C LYS A 44 -7.70 15.03 -0.82
N VAL A 45 -8.45 15.91 -0.17
CA VAL A 45 -8.17 17.35 -0.10
C VAL A 45 -7.29 17.66 1.10
N LYS A 46 -7.57 17.04 2.24
CA LYS A 46 -6.90 17.31 3.52
C LYS A 46 -5.75 16.36 3.81
N GLY A 47 -5.79 15.16 3.24
CA GLY A 47 -4.82 14.10 3.50
C GLY A 47 -3.46 14.36 2.86
N ASN A 48 -2.39 14.10 3.61
CA ASN A 48 -1.03 14.13 3.09
C ASN A 48 -0.57 12.71 2.72
N LEU A 49 -0.67 12.37 1.44
CA LEU A 49 -0.30 11.04 0.92
C LEU A 49 1.18 10.71 1.16
N GLY A 50 2.08 11.69 1.03
CA GLY A 50 3.51 11.48 1.27
C GLY A 50 3.79 11.07 2.73
N LEU A 51 3.20 11.78 3.68
CA LEU A 51 3.29 11.46 5.10
C LEU A 51 2.63 10.10 5.41
N ALA A 52 1.49 9.82 4.80
CA ALA A 52 0.79 8.55 4.95
C ALA A 52 1.67 7.37 4.51
N ARG A 53 2.28 7.44 3.32
CA ARG A 53 3.21 6.41 2.81
C ARG A 53 4.41 6.23 3.73
N HIS A 54 5.03 7.32 4.17
CA HIS A 54 6.16 7.27 5.10
C HIS A 54 5.77 6.59 6.43
N ARG A 55 4.60 6.92 6.99
CA ARG A 55 4.12 6.29 8.23
C ARG A 55 3.82 4.82 8.05
N LEU A 56 3.20 4.40 6.94
CA LEU A 56 2.93 2.98 6.67
C LEU A 56 4.24 2.19 6.51
N GLN A 57 5.25 2.74 5.83
CA GLN A 57 6.56 2.10 5.70
C GLN A 57 7.23 1.92 7.08
N LYS A 58 7.16 2.95 7.94
CA LYS A 58 7.69 2.85 9.30
C LYS A 58 6.94 1.79 10.12
N LEU A 59 5.61 1.78 10.06
CA LEU A 59 4.79 0.80 10.76
C LEU A 59 5.07 -0.63 10.30
N GLU A 60 5.23 -0.86 8.99
CA GLU A 60 5.65 -2.16 8.44
C GLU A 60 6.98 -2.63 9.05
N SER A 61 7.94 -1.73 9.28
CA SER A 61 9.24 -2.09 9.88
C SER A 61 9.17 -2.41 11.37
N GLU A 62 8.20 -1.84 12.08
CA GLU A 62 7.99 -2.01 13.52
C GLU A 62 7.07 -3.20 13.85
N LEU A 63 6.27 -3.64 12.88
CA LEU A 63 5.42 -4.81 12.98
C LEU A 63 6.27 -6.09 13.16
N VAL A 64 6.21 -6.64 14.36
CA VAL A 64 6.66 -8.00 14.66
C VAL A 64 5.46 -8.92 14.43
N VAL A 65 5.42 -9.56 13.27
CA VAL A 65 4.42 -10.56 12.89
C VAL A 65 5.07 -11.93 12.91
#